data_AF-A0A3S1SNS0-F1
#
_entry.id   AF-A0A3S1SNS0-F1
#
_cell.length_a   1.000
_cell.length_b   1.000
_cell.length_c   1.000
_cell.angle_alpha   90.00
_cell.angle_beta   90.00
_cell.angle_gamma   90.00
#
_symmetry.space_group_name_H-M   'P 1'
#
loop_
_entity.id
_entity.type
_entity.pdbx_description
1 polymer ?
#
loop_
_entity_poly.entity_id
_entity_poly.type
_entity_poly.pdbx_seq_one_letter_code
_entity_poly.pdbx_strand_id
1 'polypeptide(L)'
;YLEKIEAEHDEKRKALGVKDELREIPGVTTAMMVTLGEDGVKTIEDFAGYAADDLIGWKERKDGETKVYPGVLASHGVSRAEAEQMVLAARKQAGWITEEELAAEEAATGETVGA
;
A
#
# COMPACT_ATOMS: atom_id res chain seq x y z
N TYR A 1 18.54 -6.21 18.68
CA TYR A 1 18.21 -7.06 17.51
C TYR A 1 17.23 -6.35 16.59
N LEU A 2 16.05 -5.94 17.09
CA LEU A 2 15.06 -5.19 16.30
C LEU A 2 15.61 -3.86 15.73
N GLU A 3 16.34 -3.08 16.53
CA GLU A 3 16.98 -1.83 16.06
C GLU A 3 17.95 -2.03 14.90
N LYS A 4 18.64 -3.17 14.85
CA LYS A 4 19.56 -3.50 13.76
C LYS A 4 18.78 -3.78 12.47
N ILE A 5 17.68 -4.52 12.56
CA ILE A 5 16.81 -4.79 11.40
C ILE A 5 16.20 -3.50 10.86
N GLU A 6 15.72 -2.63 11.75
CA GLU A 6 15.18 -1.33 11.32
C GLU A 6 16.24 -0.44 10.68
N ALA A 7 17.46 -0.40 11.22
CA ALA A 7 18.56 0.32 10.58
C ALA A 7 18.91 -0.24 9.20
N GLU A 8 18.97 -1.57 9.05
CA GLU A 8 19.21 -2.22 7.75
C GLU A 8 18.11 -1.92 6.73
N HIS A 9 16.83 -1.95 7.14
CA HIS A 9 15.74 -1.58 6.25
C HIS A 9 15.79 -0.10 5.89
N ASP A 10 16.09 0.77 6.85
CA ASP A 10 16.21 2.21 6.63
C ASP A 10 17.31 2.54 5.61
N GLU A 11 18.48 1.92 5.74
CA GLU A 11 19.58 2.03 4.79
C GLU A 11 19.18 1.52 3.39
N LYS A 12 18.54 0.35 3.32
CA LYS A 12 18.10 -0.24 2.04
C LYS A 12 17.11 0.64 1.29
N ARG A 13 16.05 1.11 1.96
CA ARG A 13 15.06 1.97 1.30
C ARG A 13 15.68 3.28 0.81
N LYS A 14 16.64 3.84 1.55
CA LYS A 14 17.39 5.04 1.16
C LYS A 14 18.26 4.77 -0.08
N ALA A 15 18.92 3.61 -0.12
CA ALA A 15 19.70 3.17 -1.28
C ALA A 15 18.83 2.98 -2.53
N LEU A 16 17.57 2.55 -2.36
CA LEU A 16 16.57 2.44 -3.42
C LEU A 16 15.99 3.81 -3.83
N GLY A 17 16.27 4.88 -3.08
CA GLY A 17 15.78 6.24 -3.33
C GLY A 17 14.38 6.50 -2.79
N VAL A 18 13.89 5.65 -1.89
CA VAL A 18 12.57 5.78 -1.27
C VAL A 18 12.58 6.89 -0.24
N LYS A 19 11.69 7.86 -0.40
CA LYS A 19 11.58 9.03 0.47
C LYS A 19 10.94 8.70 1.81
N ASP A 20 11.23 9.54 2.80
CA ASP A 20 10.68 9.42 4.15
C ASP A 20 9.15 9.58 4.20
N GLU A 21 8.60 10.36 3.27
CA GLU A 21 7.16 10.67 3.18
C GLU A 21 6.26 9.43 3.07
N LEU A 22 6.75 8.29 2.55
CA LEU A 22 5.95 7.05 2.53
C LEU A 22 5.60 6.55 3.94
N ARG A 23 6.33 6.97 4.98
CA ARG A 23 5.96 6.66 6.39
C ARG A 23 4.71 7.39 6.87
N GLU A 24 4.31 8.44 6.16
CA GLU A 24 3.13 9.23 6.52
C GLU A 24 1.84 8.53 6.08
N ILE A 25 1.92 7.48 5.26
CA ILE A 25 0.80 6.61 4.93
C ILE A 25 0.55 5.67 6.12
N PRO A 26 -0.67 5.68 6.71
CA PRO A 26 -0.99 4.81 7.83
C PRO A 26 -0.74 3.33 7.54
N GLY A 27 -0.03 2.66 8.44
CA GLY A 27 0.28 1.22 8.33
C GLY A 27 1.53 0.89 7.50
N VAL A 28 2.15 1.84 6.81
CA VAL A 28 3.41 1.61 6.09
C VAL A 28 4.57 1.49 7.07
N THR A 29 5.33 0.39 6.97
CA THR A 29 6.53 0.11 7.78
C THR A 29 7.81 0.29 6.98
N THR A 30 8.98 0.41 7.63
CA THR A 30 10.27 0.49 6.92
C THR A 30 10.54 -0.75 6.06
N ALA A 31 10.11 -1.94 6.50
CA ALA A 31 10.21 -3.17 5.72
C ALA A 31 9.37 -3.09 4.43
N MET A 32 8.14 -2.56 4.53
CA MET A 32 7.29 -2.32 3.36
C MET A 32 7.87 -1.28 2.43
N MET A 33 8.52 -0.23 2.95
CA MET A 33 9.21 0.78 2.12
C MET A 33 10.35 0.18 1.29
N VAL A 34 11.04 -0.86 1.79
CA VAL A 34 12.06 -1.58 1.00
C VAL A 34 11.40 -2.30 -0.17
N THR A 35 10.34 -3.09 0.08
CA THR A 35 9.58 -3.77 -0.98
C THR A 35 8.97 -2.77 -1.97
N LEU A 36 8.50 -1.63 -1.44
CA LEU A 36 8.19 -0.36 -2.09
C LEU A 36 9.16 -0.01 -3.22
N GLY A 37 10.39 0.23 -2.77
CA GLY A 37 11.48 0.67 -3.63
C GLY A 37 11.96 -0.40 -4.61
N GLU A 38 11.83 -1.68 -4.26
CA GLU A 38 12.15 -2.79 -5.17
C GLU A 38 11.19 -2.85 -6.36
N ASP A 39 9.93 -2.45 -6.18
CA ASP A 39 8.94 -2.28 -7.26
C ASP A 39 9.06 -0.92 -7.99
N GLY A 40 9.94 -0.04 -7.51
CA GLY A 40 10.24 1.25 -8.12
C GLY A 40 9.46 2.43 -7.55
N VAL A 41 8.66 2.23 -6.50
CA VAL A 41 7.89 3.28 -5.83
C VAL A 41 8.73 4.00 -4.79
N LYS A 42 8.82 5.34 -4.92
CA LYS A 42 9.73 6.16 -4.12
C LYS A 42 9.04 7.28 -3.37
N THR A 43 7.87 7.69 -3.82
CA THR A 43 7.14 8.87 -3.34
C THR A 43 5.68 8.56 -3.06
N ILE A 44 5.00 9.42 -2.30
CA ILE A 44 3.55 9.33 -2.09
C ILE A 44 2.80 9.35 -3.43
N GLU A 45 3.25 10.17 -4.38
CA GLU A 45 2.68 10.25 -5.73
C GLU A 45 2.77 8.89 -6.46
N ASP A 46 3.93 8.24 -6.40
CA ASP A 46 4.10 6.90 -7.00
C ASP A 46 3.17 5.87 -6.33
N PHE A 47 3.04 5.92 -5.00
CA PHE A 47 2.18 5.01 -4.24
C PHE A 47 0.69 5.24 -4.54
N ALA A 48 0.26 6.50 -4.69
CA ALA A 48 -1.13 6.87 -4.99
C ALA A 48 -1.65 6.24 -6.30
N GLY A 49 -0.72 5.90 -7.21
CA GLY A 49 -0.99 5.20 -8.47
C GLY A 49 -1.41 3.74 -8.32
N TYR A 50 -1.17 3.10 -7.18
CA TYR A 50 -1.61 1.72 -6.96
C TYR A 50 -3.14 1.60 -6.86
N ALA A 51 -3.64 0.44 -7.27
CA ALA A 51 -4.89 -0.12 -6.79
C ALA A 51 -4.62 -1.10 -5.63
N ALA A 52 -5.65 -1.40 -4.84
CA ALA A 52 -5.51 -2.37 -3.75
C ALA A 52 -5.04 -3.76 -4.25
N ASP A 53 -5.49 -4.17 -5.44
CA ASP A 53 -5.06 -5.44 -6.07
C ASP A 53 -3.58 -5.46 -6.45
N ASP A 54 -2.96 -4.30 -6.73
CA ASP A 54 -1.52 -4.23 -6.97
C ASP A 54 -0.75 -4.49 -5.67
N LEU A 55 -1.31 -4.10 -4.51
CA LEU A 55 -0.68 -4.29 -3.21
C LEU A 55 -0.87 -5.73 -2.69
N ILE A 56 -2.09 -6.27 -2.76
CA ILE A 56 -2.41 -7.58 -2.14
C ILE A 56 -2.54 -8.73 -3.14
N GLY A 57 -2.60 -8.43 -4.42
CA GLY A 57 -2.76 -9.39 -5.50
C GLY A 57 -4.22 -9.69 -5.83
N TRP A 58 -4.41 -10.38 -6.96
CA TRP A 58 -5.72 -10.79 -7.45
C TRP A 58 -5.70 -12.24 -7.94
N LYS A 59 -6.89 -12.79 -8.19
CA LYS A 59 -7.07 -14.12 -8.76
C LYS A 59 -7.85 -13.98 -10.06
N GLU A 60 -7.36 -14.63 -11.10
CA GLU A 60 -8.02 -14.69 -12.40
C GLU A 60 -8.50 -16.11 -12.65
N ARG A 61 -9.80 -16.28 -12.93
CA ARG A 61 -10.36 -17.58 -13.32
C ARG A 61 -10.67 -17.59 -14.80
N LYS A 62 -10.07 -18.52 -15.53
CA LYS A 62 -10.29 -18.72 -16.97
C LYS A 62 -10.26 -20.20 -17.31
N ASP A 63 -11.22 -20.65 -18.11
CA ASP A 63 -11.31 -22.04 -18.61
C ASP A 63 -11.25 -23.13 -17.51
N GLY A 64 -11.80 -22.82 -16.33
CA GLY A 64 -11.82 -23.74 -15.18
C GLY A 64 -10.56 -23.71 -14.32
N GLU A 65 -9.50 -23.03 -14.75
CA GLU A 65 -8.27 -22.82 -13.99
C GLU A 65 -8.33 -21.49 -13.23
N THR A 66 -7.70 -21.43 -12.05
CA THR A 66 -7.55 -20.20 -11.27
C THR A 66 -6.07 -19.91 -11.11
N LYS A 67 -5.64 -18.77 -11.64
CA LYS A 67 -4.28 -18.26 -11.51
C LYS A 67 -4.26 -17.16 -10.46
N VAL A 68 -3.27 -17.20 -9.58
CA VAL A 68 -3.07 -16.20 -8.51
C VAL A 68 -1.89 -15.33 -8.89
N TYR A 69 -2.09 -14.02 -8.82
CA TYR A 69 -1.06 -13.01 -9.05
C TYR A 69 -0.80 -12.32 -7.71
N PRO A 70 0.39 -12.50 -7.09
CA PRO A 70 0.71 -11.84 -5.84
C PRO A 70 0.91 -10.34 -6.06
N GLY A 71 0.40 -9.53 -5.14
CA GLY A 71 0.68 -8.10 -5.11
C GLY A 71 2.02 -7.79 -4.43
N VAL A 72 2.46 -6.54 -4.57
CA VAL A 72 3.74 -6.03 -4.06
C VAL A 72 3.89 -6.26 -2.56
N LEU A 73 2.81 -6.09 -1.79
CA LEU A 73 2.79 -6.23 -0.33
C LEU A 73 2.22 -7.58 0.15
N ALA A 74 2.05 -8.57 -0.73
CA ALA A 74 1.44 -9.85 -0.37
C ALA A 74 2.18 -10.60 0.77
N SER A 75 3.49 -10.38 0.92
CA SER A 75 4.30 -10.97 2.00
C SER A 75 4.19 -10.24 3.35
N HIS A 76 3.57 -9.06 3.39
CA HIS A 76 3.49 -8.22 4.59
C HIS A 76 2.19 -8.40 5.38
N GLY A 77 1.30 -9.30 4.92
CA GLY A 77 0.06 -9.61 5.63
C GLY A 77 -0.99 -8.49 5.58
N VAL A 78 -0.89 -7.59 4.60
CA VAL A 78 -1.85 -6.51 4.37
C VAL A 78 -3.18 -7.10 3.89
N SER A 79 -4.26 -6.74 4.58
CA SER A 79 -5.62 -7.07 4.16
C SER A 79 -6.09 -6.15 3.02
N ARG A 80 -7.14 -6.55 2.31
CA ARG A 80 -7.75 -5.71 1.26
C ARG A 80 -8.17 -4.34 1.80
N ALA A 81 -8.85 -4.30 2.95
CA ALA A 81 -9.32 -3.06 3.55
C ALA A 81 -8.15 -2.14 3.92
N GLU A 82 -7.06 -2.69 4.49
CA GLU A 82 -5.86 -1.90 4.77
C GLU A 82 -5.22 -1.35 3.49
N ALA A 83 -5.10 -2.17 2.44
CA ALA A 83 -4.56 -1.73 1.15
C ALA A 83 -5.40 -0.61 0.52
N GLU A 84 -6.73 -0.72 0.57
CA GLU A 84 -7.64 0.34 0.11
C GLU A 84 -7.42 1.64 0.91
N GLN A 85 -7.37 1.57 2.24
CA GLN A 85 -7.14 2.73 3.09
C GLN A 85 -5.76 3.37 2.86
N MET A 86 -4.71 2.57 2.66
CA MET A 86 -3.37 3.07 2.31
C MET A 86 -3.40 3.85 1.00
N VAL A 87 -4.06 3.32 -0.04
CA VAL A 87 -4.18 3.96 -1.35
C VAL A 87 -4.96 5.27 -1.26
N LEU A 88 -6.09 5.29 -0.54
CA LEU A 88 -6.88 6.51 -0.37
C LEU A 88 -6.13 7.59 0.43
N ALA A 89 -5.43 7.20 1.50
CA ALA A 89 -4.59 8.10 2.26
C ALA A 89 -3.47 8.72 1.40
N ALA A 90 -2.82 7.90 0.57
CA ALA A 90 -1.80 8.37 -0.36
C ALA A 90 -2.37 9.34 -1.40
N ARG A 91 -3.53 9.02 -1.99
CA ARG A 91 -4.23 9.90 -2.97
C ARG A 91 -4.63 11.23 -2.36
N LYS A 92 -5.09 11.25 -1.11
CA LYS A 92 -5.36 12.49 -0.38
C LYS A 92 -4.07 13.31 -0.21
N GLN A 93 -2.99 12.68 0.25
CA GLN A 93 -1.71 13.37 0.45
C GLN A 93 -1.09 13.87 -0.87
N ALA A 94 -1.31 13.15 -1.97
CA ALA A 94 -0.94 13.56 -3.33
C ALA A 94 -1.86 14.66 -3.90
N GLY A 95 -3.00 14.93 -3.25
CA GLY A 95 -3.99 15.90 -3.71
C GLY A 95 -4.84 15.44 -4.89
N TRP A 96 -4.91 14.13 -5.15
CA TRP A 96 -5.76 13.53 -6.19
C TRP A 96 -7.23 13.47 -5.76
N ILE A 97 -7.47 13.37 -4.45
CA ILE A 97 -8.80 13.43 -3.84
C ILE A 97 -8.81 14.45 -2.70
N THR A 98 -9.97 15.03 -2.46
CA THR A 98 -10.21 15.97 -1.37
C THR A 98 -10.49 15.25 -0.05
N GLU A 99 -10.42 15.99 1.06
CA GLU A 99 -10.78 15.46 2.38
C GLU A 99 -12.27 15.08 2.48
N GLU A 100 -13.13 15.80 1.76
CA GLU A 100 -14.56 15.51 1.68
C GLU A 100 -14.83 14.20 0.94
N GLU A 101 -14.11 13.95 -0.16
CA GLU A 101 -14.19 12.70 -0.92
C GLU A 101 -13.68 11.50 -0.10
N LEU A 102 -12.57 11.66 0.62
CA LEU A 102 -12.07 10.61 1.52
C LEU A 102 -13.11 10.25 2.58
N ALA A 103 -13.70 11.25 3.24
CA ALA A 103 -14.70 11.03 4.28
C ALA A 103 -15.96 10.34 3.73
N ALA A 104 -16.35 10.64 2.48
CA ALA A 104 -17.47 9.98 1.81
C ALA A 104 -17.17 8.50 1.50
N GLU A 105 -15.96 8.16 1.07
CA GLU A 105 -15.54 6.78 0.81
C GLU A 105 -15.38 5.97 2.11
N GLU A 106 -14.84 6.56 3.17
CA GLU A 106 -14.77 5.93 4.50
C GLU A 106 -16.17 5.64 5.07
N ALA A 107 -17.12 6.56 4.89
CA ALA A 107 -18.52 6.34 5.27
C ALA A 107 -19.16 5.20 4.47
N ALA A 108 -18.95 5.17 3.14
CA ALA A 108 -19.49 4.13 2.26
C ALA A 108 -18.91 2.74 2.56
N THR A 109 -17.62 2.65 2.87
CA THR A 109 -16.95 1.37 3.19
C THR A 109 -17.30 0.87 4.60
N GLY A 110 -17.46 1.77 5.58
CA GLY A 110 -17.88 1.44 6.94
C GLY A 110 -19.31 0.87 7.06
N GLU A 111 -20.21 1.20 6.12
CA GLU A 111 -21.59 0.67 6.10
C GLU A 111 -21.69 -0.77 5.57
N THR A 112 -20.65 -1.30 4.89
CA THR A 112 -20.73 -2.62 4.23
C THR A 112 -20.41 -3.83 5.14
N VAL A 113 -19.99 -3.62 6.39
CA VAL A 113 -19.67 -4.71 7.33
C VAL A 113 -20.89 -5.18 8.15
N GLY A 114 -22.08 -4.59 7.92
CA GLY A 114 -23.31 -4.89 8.66
C GLY A 114 -24.50 -5.21 7.77
N ALA A 115 -24.46 -6.31 7.02
CA ALA A 115 -25.66 -6.92 6.41
C ALA A 115 -25.53 -8.44 6.32
#